data_AF-A0A7V0P844-F1
#
_entry.id   AF-A0A7V0P844-F1
#
_cell.length_a   1.000
_cell.length_b   1.000
_cell.length_c   1.000
_cell.angle_alpha   90.00
_cell.angle_beta   90.00
_cell.angle_gamma   90.00
#
_symmetry.space_group_name_H-M   'P 1'
#
loop_
_entity.id
_entity.type
_entity.pdbx_description
1 polymer ?
#
loop_
_entity_poly.entity_id
_entity_poly.type
_entity_poly.pdbx_seq_one_letter_code
_entity_poly.pdbx_strand_id
1 'polypeptide(L)'
;ALDKLGRLVGLGYPAGPAMDRLAREGDPKAIPFPRPMLGEGFDMSFAGLKTAAVRWLRDHPHPDLRDLCASYLEAIVDVLADKSLRAAKRFGMKRIVVVGGVAANSRLREVLPERARERGIEVFFPPVELCTDNAAMVAACAWHRFQRKGGDPLDLSPRADLPLDGWG
;
A
#
# COMPACT_ATOMS: atom_id res chain seq x y z
N ALA A 1 0.42 -0.71 -9.34
CA ALA A 1 1.82 -0.42 -9.71
C ALA A 1 2.64 -1.70 -9.79
N LEU A 2 2.58 -2.54 -8.74
CA LEU A 2 3.30 -3.81 -8.63
C LEU A 2 3.04 -4.77 -9.79
N ASP A 3 1.78 -5.07 -10.13
CA ASP A 3 1.45 -6.03 -11.21
C ASP A 3 1.98 -5.62 -12.58
N LYS A 4 2.08 -4.31 -12.83
CA LYS A 4 2.66 -3.78 -14.07
C LYS A 4 4.15 -4.05 -14.13
N LEU A 5 4.88 -3.90 -13.02
CA LEU A 5 6.30 -4.26 -12.96
C LEU A 5 6.47 -5.78 -13.00
N GLY A 6 5.74 -6.54 -12.18
CA GLY A 6 5.81 -7.99 -12.15
C GLY A 6 5.60 -8.63 -13.51
N ARG A 7 4.65 -8.13 -14.32
CA ARG A 7 4.47 -8.58 -15.71
C ARG A 7 5.69 -8.29 -16.60
N LEU A 8 6.35 -7.14 -16.44
CA LEU A 8 7.55 -6.78 -17.21
C LEU A 8 8.74 -7.70 -16.91
N VAL A 9 8.80 -8.26 -15.70
CA VAL A 9 9.92 -9.07 -15.21
C VAL A 9 9.55 -10.54 -14.99
N GLY A 10 8.39 -10.98 -15.48
CA GLY A 10 7.99 -12.39 -15.50
C GLY A 10 7.45 -12.99 -14.19
N LEU A 11 7.03 -12.18 -13.21
CA LEU A 11 6.59 -12.66 -11.87
C LEU A 11 5.11 -13.08 -11.77
N GLY A 12 4.37 -13.11 -12.87
CA GLY A 12 2.95 -13.50 -12.88
C GLY A 12 2.01 -12.47 -12.22
N TYR A 13 0.78 -12.90 -11.93
CA TYR A 13 -0.27 -12.09 -11.30
C TYR A 13 -0.98 -12.88 -10.18
N PRO A 14 -1.25 -12.28 -9.01
CA PRO A 14 -0.81 -10.95 -8.57
C PRO A 14 0.68 -10.92 -8.22
N ALA A 15 1.38 -9.86 -8.62
CA ALA A 15 2.83 -9.77 -8.48
C ALA A 15 3.30 -9.34 -7.08
N GLY A 16 2.42 -8.68 -6.31
CA GLY A 16 2.77 -8.11 -5.01
C GLY A 16 3.49 -9.09 -4.05
N PRO A 17 2.93 -10.29 -3.78
CA PRO A 17 3.56 -11.27 -2.91
C PRO A 17 4.91 -11.79 -3.43
N ALA A 18 5.05 -11.98 -4.75
CA ALA A 18 6.30 -12.44 -5.35
C ALA A 18 7.40 -11.38 -5.26
N MET A 19 7.05 -10.14 -5.55
CA MET A 19 7.96 -9.00 -5.41
C MET A 19 8.37 -8.78 -3.95
N ASP A 20 7.44 -8.89 -3.00
CA ASP A 20 7.74 -8.75 -1.56
C ASP A 20 8.73 -9.82 -1.08
N ARG A 21 8.61 -11.07 -1.56
CA ARG A 21 9.58 -12.13 -1.24
C ARG A 21 10.97 -11.81 -1.78
N LEU A 22 11.08 -11.45 -3.06
CA LEU A 22 12.37 -11.12 -3.69
C LEU A 22 13.03 -9.91 -3.03
N ALA A 23 12.24 -8.90 -2.68
CA ALA A 23 12.75 -7.68 -2.08
C ALA A 23 13.41 -7.87 -0.71
N ARG A 24 13.06 -8.92 0.03
CA ARG A 24 13.70 -9.23 1.34
C ARG A 24 15.15 -9.65 1.21
N GLU A 25 15.55 -10.08 0.02
CA GLU A 25 16.92 -10.56 -0.28
C GLU A 25 17.72 -9.56 -1.12
N GLY A 26 17.15 -8.38 -1.41
CA GLY A 26 17.78 -7.36 -2.25
C GLY A 26 18.17 -6.10 -1.47
N ASP A 27 19.00 -5.28 -2.09
CA ASP A 27 19.35 -3.96 -1.57
C ASP A 27 18.28 -2.91 -2.00
N PRO A 28 17.54 -2.30 -1.04
CA PRO A 28 16.56 -1.26 -1.35
C PRO A 28 17.18 0.05 -1.90
N LYS A 29 18.51 0.17 -1.90
CA LYS A 29 19.26 1.32 -2.40
C LYS A 29 19.99 1.07 -3.72
N ALA A 30 19.95 -0.15 -4.25
CA ALA A 30 20.66 -0.52 -5.47
C ALA A 30 20.22 0.30 -6.70
N ILE A 31 18.93 0.67 -6.78
CA ILE A 31 18.37 1.39 -7.92
C ILE A 31 17.68 2.68 -7.46
N PRO A 32 18.10 3.86 -7.94
CA PRO A 32 17.59 5.16 -7.49
C PRO A 32 16.25 5.49 -8.17
N PHE A 33 15.19 4.77 -7.82
CA PHE A 33 13.85 5.07 -8.32
C PHE A 33 13.30 6.41 -7.79
N PRO A 34 12.51 7.16 -8.59
CA PRO A 34 11.92 8.41 -8.12
C PRO A 34 10.90 8.17 -6.99
N ARG A 35 10.74 9.13 -6.08
CA ARG A 35 9.66 9.18 -5.08
C ARG A 35 8.66 10.28 -5.48
N PRO A 36 7.65 9.99 -6.32
CA PRO A 36 6.81 11.03 -6.89
C PRO A 36 5.96 11.72 -5.82
N MET A 37 5.81 13.05 -5.93
CA MET A 37 4.97 13.87 -5.05
C MET A 37 5.35 13.76 -3.56
N LEU A 38 6.60 13.37 -3.26
CA LEU A 38 7.14 13.38 -1.90
C LEU A 38 7.22 14.84 -1.42
N GLY A 39 6.77 15.13 -0.21
CA GLY A 39 6.71 16.52 0.27
C GLY A 39 5.50 17.33 -0.23
N GLU A 40 4.73 16.85 -1.21
CA GLU A 40 3.59 17.60 -1.80
C GLU A 40 2.24 16.97 -1.48
N GLY A 41 1.28 17.73 -0.95
CA GLY A 41 -0.11 17.27 -0.73
C GLY A 41 -0.26 15.90 -0.06
N PHE A 42 -1.43 15.29 -0.23
CA PHE A 42 -1.72 13.91 0.20
C PHE A 42 -2.05 12.95 -0.96
N ASP A 43 -2.28 13.49 -2.16
CA ASP A 43 -2.48 12.69 -3.36
C ASP A 43 -1.21 11.91 -3.73
N MET A 44 -1.39 10.75 -4.34
CA MET A 44 -0.30 9.84 -4.69
C MET A 44 -0.31 9.52 -6.19
N SER A 45 0.88 9.41 -6.79
CA SER A 45 1.03 8.95 -8.18
C SER A 45 2.19 7.98 -8.30
N PHE A 46 1.90 6.76 -8.74
CA PHE A 46 2.91 5.73 -9.00
C PHE A 46 3.08 5.42 -10.50
N ALA A 47 2.43 6.18 -11.38
CA ALA A 47 2.52 5.96 -12.82
C ALA A 47 3.94 6.23 -13.35
N GLY A 48 4.58 7.31 -12.88
CA GLY A 48 5.96 7.64 -13.25
C GLY A 48 6.99 6.60 -12.80
N LEU A 49 6.72 5.89 -11.70
CA LEU A 49 7.59 4.85 -11.17
C LEU A 49 7.71 3.66 -12.14
N LYS A 50 6.60 3.27 -12.80
CA LYS A 50 6.63 2.27 -13.88
C LYS A 50 7.53 2.74 -15.03
N THR A 51 7.37 3.98 -15.47
CA THR A 51 8.16 4.53 -16.59
C THR A 51 9.65 4.53 -16.25
N ALA A 52 10.01 4.89 -15.02
CA ALA A 52 11.39 4.81 -14.54
C ALA A 52 11.93 3.37 -14.58
N ALA A 53 11.15 2.38 -14.10
CA ALA A 53 11.55 0.97 -14.16
C ALA A 53 11.75 0.46 -15.59
N VAL A 54 10.84 0.79 -16.52
CA VAL A 54 10.97 0.41 -17.94
C VAL A 54 12.24 1.00 -18.55
N ARG A 55 12.53 2.28 -18.28
CA ARG A 55 13.75 2.94 -18.79
C ARG A 55 15.00 2.29 -18.23
N TRP A 56 15.03 2.04 -16.93
CA TRP A 56 16.18 1.43 -16.27
C TRP A 56 16.44 0.00 -16.80
N LEU A 57 15.39 -0.81 -16.99
CA LEU A 57 15.48 -2.16 -17.54
C LEU A 57 15.97 -2.22 -18.99
N ARG A 58 15.71 -1.18 -19.79
CA ARG A 58 16.24 -1.10 -21.16
C ARG A 58 17.77 -1.00 -21.15
N ASP A 59 18.31 -0.25 -20.21
CA ASP A 59 19.75 -0.02 -20.09
C ASP A 59 20.44 -1.14 -19.28
N HIS A 60 19.66 -2.02 -18.59
CA HIS A 60 20.11 -3.15 -17.78
C HIS A 60 19.31 -4.42 -18.11
N PRO A 61 19.62 -5.13 -19.22
CA PRO A 61 18.80 -6.24 -19.73
C PRO A 61 18.79 -7.48 -18.83
N HIS A 62 19.75 -7.62 -17.92
CA HIS A 62 19.87 -8.75 -16.99
C HIS A 62 19.94 -8.24 -15.54
N PRO A 63 18.84 -7.67 -15.03
CA PRO A 63 18.84 -7.10 -13.69
C PRO A 63 18.84 -8.19 -12.62
N ASP A 64 19.42 -7.91 -11.45
CA ASP A 64 19.08 -8.69 -10.26
C ASP A 64 17.65 -8.33 -9.84
N LEU A 65 16.75 -9.32 -9.91
CA LEU A 65 15.34 -9.12 -9.59
C LEU A 65 15.11 -8.81 -8.12
N ARG A 66 16.02 -9.20 -7.22
CA ARG A 66 15.93 -8.91 -5.79
C ARG A 66 16.11 -7.42 -5.55
N ASP A 67 17.20 -6.86 -6.05
CA ASP A 67 17.52 -5.43 -5.98
C ASP A 67 16.48 -4.58 -6.69
N LEU A 68 16.00 -5.04 -7.85
CA LEU A 68 14.94 -4.38 -8.59
C LEU A 68 13.64 -4.30 -7.77
N CYS A 69 13.20 -5.41 -7.20
CA CYS A 69 11.99 -5.44 -6.38
C CYS A 69 12.18 -4.65 -5.09
N ALA A 70 13.33 -4.77 -4.42
CA ALA A 70 13.66 -4.05 -3.19
C ALA A 70 13.62 -2.54 -3.40
N SER A 71 14.38 -2.04 -4.37
CA SER A 71 14.46 -0.62 -4.67
C SER A 71 13.11 -0.04 -5.15
N TYR A 72 12.34 -0.81 -5.91
CA TYR A 72 11.03 -0.37 -6.41
C TYR A 72 9.99 -0.30 -5.28
N LEU A 73 9.95 -1.31 -4.41
CA LEU A 73 9.08 -1.31 -3.24
C LEU A 73 9.47 -0.22 -2.25
N GLU A 74 10.77 0.01 -2.03
CA GLU A 74 11.25 1.07 -1.14
C GLU A 74 10.73 2.45 -1.59
N ALA A 75 10.76 2.75 -2.89
CA ALA A 75 10.22 4.00 -3.42
C ALA A 75 8.72 4.18 -3.14
N ILE A 76 7.93 3.10 -3.18
CA ILE A 76 6.50 3.14 -2.86
C ILE A 76 6.32 3.32 -1.34
N VAL A 77 7.02 2.53 -0.53
CA VAL A 77 6.96 2.56 0.93
C VAL A 77 7.35 3.93 1.47
N ASP A 78 8.38 4.57 0.91
CA ASP A 78 8.80 5.92 1.28
C ASP A 78 7.68 6.94 1.10
N VAL A 79 7.01 6.93 -0.04
CA VAL A 79 5.91 7.87 -0.35
C VAL A 79 4.72 7.62 0.57
N LEU A 80 4.35 6.35 0.79
CA LEU A 80 3.28 5.98 1.72
C LEU A 80 3.60 6.45 3.14
N ALA A 81 4.80 6.14 3.64
CA ALA A 81 5.19 6.47 5.00
C ALA A 81 5.28 7.98 5.23
N ASP A 82 5.91 8.73 4.32
CA ASP A 82 5.98 10.20 4.42
C ASP A 82 4.59 10.82 4.49
N LYS A 83 3.70 10.47 3.55
CA LYS A 83 2.37 11.07 3.47
C LYS A 83 1.51 10.68 4.66
N SER A 84 1.54 9.42 5.10
CA SER A 84 0.80 8.97 6.29
C SER A 84 1.25 9.69 7.55
N LEU A 85 2.55 9.86 7.76
CA LEU A 85 3.09 10.57 8.93
C LEU A 85 2.80 12.07 8.89
N ARG A 86 2.89 12.69 7.70
CA ARG A 86 2.53 14.10 7.51
C ARG A 86 1.04 14.35 7.72
N ALA A 87 0.18 13.44 7.25
CA ALA A 87 -1.26 13.51 7.49
C ALA A 87 -1.55 13.39 9.00
N ALA A 88 -0.97 12.39 9.67
CA ALA A 88 -1.14 12.21 11.10
C ALA A 88 -0.72 13.46 11.89
N LYS A 89 0.45 14.04 11.55
CA LYS A 89 0.91 15.30 12.15
C LYS A 89 -0.05 16.47 11.87
N ARG A 90 -0.47 16.66 10.62
CA ARG A 90 -1.35 17.76 10.21
C ARG A 90 -2.69 17.74 10.96
N PHE A 91 -3.26 16.55 11.15
CA PHE A 91 -4.56 16.36 11.78
C PHE A 91 -4.47 16.07 13.29
N GLY A 92 -3.27 16.10 13.88
CA GLY A 92 -3.09 15.82 15.31
C GLY A 92 -3.44 14.38 15.70
N MET A 93 -3.37 13.43 14.77
CA MET A 93 -3.68 12.02 15.01
C MET A 93 -2.49 11.32 15.68
N LYS A 94 -2.80 10.52 16.69
CA LYS A 94 -1.81 9.69 17.41
C LYS A 94 -1.73 8.25 16.90
N ARG A 95 -2.61 7.89 15.97
CA ARG A 95 -2.76 6.51 15.47
C ARG A 95 -2.91 6.50 13.96
N ILE A 96 -2.23 5.56 13.33
CA ILE A 96 -2.39 5.23 11.91
C ILE A 96 -2.83 3.78 11.82
N VAL A 97 -3.86 3.51 11.03
CA VAL A 97 -4.30 2.15 10.70
C VAL A 97 -4.05 1.92 9.22
N VAL A 98 -3.34 0.85 8.88
CA VAL A 98 -3.05 0.47 7.49
C VAL A 98 -3.86 -0.76 7.12
N VAL A 99 -4.69 -0.65 6.09
CA VAL A 99 -5.60 -1.70 5.62
C VAL A 99 -5.46 -1.95 4.12
N GLY A 100 -6.15 -2.98 3.62
CA GLY A 100 -6.09 -3.40 2.22
C GLY A 100 -4.83 -4.20 1.89
N GLY A 101 -4.72 -4.67 0.64
CA GLY A 101 -3.62 -5.57 0.24
C GLY A 101 -2.22 -4.99 0.44
N VAL A 102 -2.06 -3.66 0.43
CA VAL A 102 -0.78 -2.99 0.72
C VAL A 102 -0.34 -3.20 2.18
N ALA A 103 -1.28 -3.39 3.10
CA ALA A 103 -0.99 -3.66 4.50
C ALA A 103 -0.29 -5.03 4.69
N ALA A 104 -0.31 -5.92 3.70
CA ALA A 104 0.42 -7.18 3.75
C ALA A 104 1.91 -7.03 3.37
N ASN A 105 2.35 -5.89 2.84
CA ASN A 105 3.73 -5.68 2.43
C ASN A 105 4.67 -5.67 3.65
N SER A 106 5.70 -6.51 3.61
CA SER A 106 6.60 -6.70 4.74
C SER A 106 7.44 -5.45 5.03
N ARG A 107 7.92 -4.79 3.99
CA ARG A 107 8.73 -3.58 4.12
C ARG A 107 7.95 -2.41 4.73
N LEU A 108 6.70 -2.22 4.34
CA LEU A 108 5.83 -1.19 4.93
C LEU A 108 5.57 -1.45 6.43
N ARG A 109 5.36 -2.73 6.80
CA ARG A 109 5.17 -3.15 8.20
C ARG A 109 6.39 -2.91 9.07
N GLU A 110 7.58 -2.90 8.48
CA GLU A 110 8.83 -2.58 9.17
C GLU A 110 9.01 -1.06 9.30
N VAL A 111 8.99 -0.37 8.17
CA VAL A 111 9.44 1.03 8.06
C VAL A 111 8.45 2.02 8.69
N LEU A 112 7.14 1.83 8.48
CA LEU A 112 6.16 2.81 8.95
C LEU A 112 6.09 2.87 10.49
N PRO A 113 5.98 1.74 11.23
CA PRO A 113 6.02 1.78 12.70
C PRO A 113 7.31 2.36 13.27
N GLU A 114 8.45 2.04 12.66
CA GLU A 114 9.75 2.59 13.07
C GLU A 114 9.77 4.12 12.98
N ARG A 115 9.44 4.66 11.79
CA ARG A 115 9.38 6.12 11.57
C ARG A 115 8.28 6.79 12.40
N ALA A 116 7.17 6.10 12.67
CA ALA A 116 6.07 6.64 13.47
C ALA A 116 6.42 6.77 14.96
N ARG A 117 7.20 5.83 15.50
CA ARG A 117 7.59 5.79 16.92
C ARG A 117 8.36 7.04 17.33
N GLU A 118 9.27 7.52 16.49
CA GLU A 118 10.02 8.76 16.69
C GLU A 118 9.11 9.99 16.88
N ARG A 119 7.87 9.91 16.40
CA ARG A 119 6.88 10.99 16.39
C ARG A 119 5.76 10.75 17.41
N GLY A 120 5.86 9.70 18.24
CA GLY A 120 4.84 9.34 19.21
C GLY A 120 3.51 8.88 18.57
N ILE A 121 3.57 8.33 17.36
CA ILE A 121 2.40 7.82 16.62
C ILE A 121 2.41 6.29 16.67
N GLU A 122 1.28 5.70 17.04
CA GLU A 122 1.07 4.25 17.01
C GLU A 122 0.60 3.81 15.61
N VAL A 123 1.10 2.67 15.13
CA VAL A 123 0.73 2.13 13.82
C VAL A 123 0.14 0.74 14.00
N PHE A 124 -1.03 0.52 13.43
CA PHE A 124 -1.76 -0.74 13.51
C PHE A 124 -1.89 -1.36 12.12
N PHE A 125 -1.55 -2.64 12.04
CA PHE A 125 -1.82 -3.49 10.88
C PHE A 125 -2.69 -4.65 11.34
N PRO A 126 -3.74 -5.02 10.58
CA PRO A 126 -4.44 -6.26 10.83
C PRO A 126 -3.52 -7.47 10.56
N PRO A 127 -3.88 -8.67 11.04
CA PRO A 127 -3.29 -9.93 10.57
C PRO A 127 -3.26 -10.00 9.05
N VAL A 128 -2.24 -10.64 8.47
CA VAL A 128 -2.00 -10.63 7.02
C VAL A 128 -3.18 -11.26 6.26
N GLU A 129 -3.74 -12.34 6.82
CA GLU A 129 -4.92 -13.06 6.35
C GLU A 129 -6.20 -12.21 6.33
N LEU A 130 -6.24 -11.11 7.08
CA LEU A 130 -7.36 -10.15 7.09
C LEU A 130 -7.09 -8.89 6.27
N CYS A 131 -5.91 -8.73 5.65
CA CYS A 131 -5.57 -7.55 4.86
C CYS A 131 -6.21 -7.55 3.46
N THR A 132 -6.38 -8.72 2.87
CA THR A 132 -7.03 -8.90 1.55
C THR A 132 -8.54 -9.06 1.69
N ASP A 133 -9.28 -8.84 0.61
CA ASP A 133 -10.74 -8.93 0.61
C ASP A 133 -11.24 -10.26 1.18
N ASN A 134 -12.09 -10.19 2.20
CA ASN A 134 -12.63 -11.36 2.89
C ASN A 134 -14.04 -11.09 3.41
N ALA A 135 -14.84 -12.13 3.63
CA ALA A 135 -16.21 -11.99 4.13
C ALA A 135 -16.26 -11.56 5.61
N ALA A 136 -15.20 -11.80 6.40
CA ALA A 136 -15.18 -11.42 7.81
C ALA A 136 -15.22 -9.90 8.00
N MET A 137 -14.51 -9.13 7.16
CA MET A 137 -14.56 -7.66 7.20
C MET A 137 -15.96 -7.14 6.82
N VAL A 138 -16.63 -7.78 5.86
CA VAL A 138 -17.99 -7.44 5.46
C VAL A 138 -18.97 -7.69 6.61
N ALA A 139 -18.88 -8.86 7.25
CA ALA A 139 -19.73 -9.21 8.39
C ALA A 139 -19.52 -8.26 9.58
N ALA A 140 -18.27 -7.93 9.93
CA ALA A 140 -17.96 -6.98 11.00
C ALA A 140 -18.52 -5.59 10.69
N CYS A 141 -18.34 -5.12 9.45
CA CYS A 141 -18.84 -3.83 9.01
C CYS A 141 -20.38 -3.78 9.04
N ALA A 142 -21.04 -4.82 8.53
CA ALA A 142 -22.50 -4.96 8.54
C ALA A 142 -23.07 -4.97 9.95
N TRP A 143 -22.42 -5.69 10.89
CA TRP A 143 -22.82 -5.68 12.30
C TRP A 143 -22.81 -4.27 12.89
N HIS A 144 -21.70 -3.54 12.75
CA HIS A 144 -21.59 -2.18 13.28
C HIS A 144 -22.56 -1.20 12.63
N ARG A 145 -22.82 -1.33 11.32
CA ARG A 145 -23.80 -0.52 10.60
C ARG A 145 -25.23 -0.83 11.06
N PHE A 146 -25.59 -2.10 11.16
CA PHE A 146 -26.91 -2.55 11.60
C PHE A 146 -27.25 -2.03 13.01
N GLN A 147 -26.30 -2.10 13.94
CA GLN A 147 -26.46 -1.56 15.29
C GLN A 147 -26.72 -0.04 15.32
N ARG A 148 -26.27 0.71 14.30
CA ARG A 148 -26.42 2.17 14.22
C ARG A 148 -27.62 2.63 13.40
N LYS A 149 -27.93 1.93 12.30
CA LYS A 149 -28.89 2.37 11.27
C LYS A 149 -30.03 1.38 11.03
N GLY A 150 -29.98 0.19 11.62
CA GLY A 150 -30.91 -0.89 11.32
C GLY A 150 -30.58 -1.62 10.01
N GLY A 151 -31.53 -2.41 9.52
CA GLY A 151 -31.41 -3.16 8.27
C GLY A 151 -31.60 -2.29 7.03
N ASP A 152 -31.00 -2.70 5.93
CA ASP A 152 -31.26 -2.11 4.62
C ASP A 152 -32.55 -2.70 3.99
N PRO A 153 -33.22 -1.96 3.08
CA PRO A 153 -34.40 -2.45 2.35
C PRO A 153 -34.13 -3.69 1.50
N LEU A 154 -35.19 -4.46 1.21
CA LEU A 154 -35.10 -5.68 0.39
C LEU A 154 -34.82 -5.41 -1.10
N ASP A 155 -34.99 -4.17 -1.56
CA ASP A 155 -34.71 -3.72 -2.94
C ASP A 155 -33.33 -3.05 -3.09
N LEU A 156 -32.46 -3.16 -2.07
CA LEU A 156 -31.10 -2.63 -2.11
C LEU A 156 -30.34 -3.14 -3.35
N SER A 157 -29.80 -2.20 -4.13
CA SER A 157 -29.09 -2.48 -5.37
C SER A 157 -27.59 -2.18 -5.26
N PRO A 158 -26.72 -2.94 -5.95
CA PRO A 158 -25.28 -2.72 -5.90
C PRO A 158 -24.90 -1.38 -6.55
N ARG A 159 -23.91 -0.71 -5.96
CA ARG A 159 -23.33 0.54 -6.48
C ARG A 159 -21.83 0.39 -6.66
N ALA A 160 -21.37 0.44 -7.90
CA ALA A 160 -19.95 0.25 -8.25
C ALA A 160 -19.06 1.44 -7.84
N ASP A 161 -19.65 2.61 -7.63
CA ASP A 161 -18.99 3.88 -7.36
C ASP A 161 -19.33 4.45 -5.98
N LEU A 162 -19.80 3.61 -5.05
CA LEU A 162 -20.23 4.05 -3.72
C LEU A 162 -19.06 4.73 -2.97
N PRO A 163 -19.17 6.03 -2.63
CA PRO A 163 -18.11 6.71 -1.90
C PRO A 163 -18.05 6.22 -0.44
N LEU A 164 -16.86 6.29 0.14
CA LEU A 164 -16.66 6.05 1.57
C LEU A 164 -17.26 7.18 2.42
N ASP A 165 -17.26 8.40 1.90
CA ASP A 165 -17.81 9.57 2.57
C ASP A 165 -19.32 9.42 2.75
N GLY A 166 -19.79 9.59 3.99
CA GLY A 166 -21.22 9.46 4.33
C GLY A 166 -21.76 8.02 4.38
N TRP A 167 -20.90 7.01 4.25
CA TRP A 167 -21.30 5.60 4.37
C TRP A 167 -21.74 5.24 5.81
N GLY A 168 -21.12 5.90 6.80
CA GLY A 168 -21.28 5.72 8.24
C GLY A 168 -22.58 6.23 8.83
#